data_AF-A0A0B6Y0E5-F1
#
_entry.id   AF-A0A0B6Y0E5-F1
#
_cell.length_a   1.000
_cell.length_b   1.000
_cell.length_c   1.000
_cell.angle_alpha   90.00
_cell.angle_beta   90.00
_cell.angle_gamma   90.00
#
_symmetry.space_group_name_H-M   'P 1'
#
loop_
_entity.id
_entity.type
_entity.pdbx_description
1 polymer ?
#
loop_
_entity_poly.entity_id
_entity_poly.type
_entity_poly.pdbx_seq_one_letter_code
_entity_poly.pdbx_strand_id
1 'polypeptide(L)'
;TEEIESAVPPVFETVINSDEVEKADENTTYDEITVCSSGAATRIHKTIVTSLLPQLHNIVTQRAKREDEHKLVKSKYPEDEEILRVPIALAMIKLLQNLPAETLENMLPGILLKICGFLRSRSRDVRTTA
;
A
#
# COMPACT_ATOMS: atom_id res chain seq x y z
N THR A 1 21.12 -31.99 31.81
CA THR A 1 20.26 -32.74 30.88
C THR A 1 18.85 -32.25 31.09
N GLU A 2 18.17 -31.56 30.20
CA GLU A 2 18.39 -30.92 28.91
C GLU A 2 17.07 -30.15 28.75
N GLU A 3 17.14 -28.82 28.72
CA GLU A 3 16.88 -28.01 27.53
C GLU A 3 15.44 -27.46 27.46
N ILE A 4 15.41 -26.18 27.17
CA ILE A 4 14.28 -25.26 27.13
C ILE A 4 13.80 -25.28 25.67
N GLU A 5 12.58 -25.73 25.41
CA GLU A 5 12.00 -25.61 24.07
C GLU A 5 11.04 -24.43 24.00
N SER A 6 11.53 -23.40 23.31
CA SER A 6 10.82 -22.19 22.89
C SER A 6 9.84 -22.57 21.76
N ALA A 7 8.53 -22.40 21.97
CA ALA A 7 7.54 -22.56 20.91
C ALA A 7 7.18 -21.19 20.30
N VAL A 8 7.62 -21.06 19.05
CA VAL A 8 7.52 -19.95 18.10
C VAL A 8 6.05 -19.67 17.70
N PRO A 9 5.61 -18.41 17.53
CA PRO A 9 4.26 -18.10 17.02
C PRO A 9 4.12 -18.47 15.53
N PRO A 10 2.88 -18.72 15.05
CA PRO A 10 2.65 -19.49 13.84
C PRO A 10 3.12 -18.80 12.58
N VAL A 11 3.83 -19.58 11.77
CA VAL A 11 4.29 -19.29 10.41
C VAL A 11 3.06 -19.11 9.51
N PHE A 12 3.02 -18.02 8.76
CA PHE A 12 1.98 -17.77 7.76
C PHE A 12 2.15 -18.78 6.62
N GLU A 13 1.24 -19.74 6.54
CA GLU A 13 1.31 -20.86 5.61
C GLU A 13 0.83 -20.42 4.22
N THR A 14 1.78 -20.19 3.32
CA THR A 14 1.52 -19.95 1.90
C THR A 14 1.26 -21.29 1.21
N VAL A 15 0.00 -21.66 1.01
CA VAL A 15 -0.37 -22.78 0.13
C VAL A 15 -0.34 -22.29 -1.32
N ILE A 16 0.74 -22.60 -2.02
CA ILE A 16 0.87 -22.45 -3.48
C ILE A 16 0.38 -23.76 -4.10
N ASN A 17 -0.70 -23.71 -4.88
CA ASN A 17 -1.13 -24.84 -5.70
C ASN A 17 -0.69 -24.58 -7.14
N SER A 18 0.12 -25.50 -7.66
CA SER A 18 0.68 -25.53 -9.01
C SER A 18 -0.39 -25.92 -10.04
N ASP A 19 -0.47 -25.20 -11.16
CA ASP A 19 -0.51 -25.76 -12.52
C ASP A 19 -0.45 -24.63 -13.59
N GLU A 20 0.33 -24.91 -14.64
CA GLU A 20 0.93 -24.04 -15.67
C GLU A 20 -0.07 -23.27 -16.57
N VAL A 21 0.25 -22.17 -17.29
CA VAL A 21 1.06 -22.13 -18.53
C VAL A 21 1.38 -20.67 -18.97
N GLU A 22 2.67 -20.44 -19.29
CA GLU A 22 3.37 -19.51 -20.25
C GLU A 22 2.93 -18.04 -20.47
N LYS A 23 3.80 -17.05 -20.82
CA LYS A 23 5.25 -16.75 -20.72
C LYS A 23 5.42 -15.34 -21.35
N ALA A 24 6.12 -14.41 -20.69
CA ALA A 24 7.02 -13.39 -21.27
C ALA A 24 7.46 -12.41 -20.17
N ASP A 25 8.77 -12.38 -19.94
CA ASP A 25 9.48 -11.84 -18.78
C ASP A 25 9.63 -10.31 -18.76
N GLU A 26 9.68 -9.72 -17.55
CA GLU A 26 10.77 -8.82 -17.13
C GLU A 26 10.73 -8.55 -15.60
N ASN A 27 11.57 -9.31 -14.86
CA ASN A 27 12.12 -9.12 -13.51
C ASN A 27 11.21 -8.66 -12.35
N THR A 28 10.57 -9.63 -11.67
CA THR A 28 10.27 -9.53 -10.23
C THR A 28 11.45 -10.08 -9.44
N THR A 29 12.41 -9.23 -9.09
CA THR A 29 13.44 -9.59 -8.11
C THR A 29 12.76 -9.75 -6.75
N TYR A 30 12.63 -10.97 -6.26
CA TYR A 30 12.18 -11.23 -4.89
C TYR A 30 13.32 -10.83 -3.96
N ASP A 31 13.06 -9.82 -3.13
CA ASP A 31 14.03 -9.21 -2.22
C ASP A 31 14.64 -10.23 -1.26
N GLU A 32 15.96 -10.24 -1.20
CA GLU A 32 16.75 -10.90 -0.17
C GLU A 32 16.39 -10.29 1.21
N ILE A 33 15.76 -11.08 2.08
CA ILE A 33 15.32 -10.61 3.41
C ILE A 33 16.56 -10.23 4.24
N THR A 34 16.83 -8.92 4.30
CA THR A 34 17.96 -8.39 5.06
C THR A 34 17.60 -8.31 6.55
N VAL A 35 18.19 -9.18 7.38
CA VAL A 35 17.90 -9.22 8.82
C VAL A 35 18.59 -8.05 9.53
N CYS A 36 17.79 -7.12 10.06
CA CYS A 36 18.28 -5.98 10.87
C CYS A 36 18.36 -6.35 12.36
N SER A 37 19.22 -5.67 13.13
CA SER A 37 19.23 -5.86 14.60
C SER A 37 17.87 -5.42 15.19
N SER A 38 17.40 -6.12 16.23
CA SER A 38 16.09 -5.87 16.85
C SER A 38 15.86 -4.39 17.24
N GLY A 39 16.90 -3.70 17.71
CA GLY A 39 16.85 -2.28 18.05
C GLY A 39 16.68 -1.36 16.82
N ALA A 40 17.35 -1.68 15.70
CA ALA A 40 17.18 -0.96 14.45
C ALA A 40 15.80 -1.22 13.84
N ALA A 41 15.34 -2.48 13.83
CA ALA A 41 14.01 -2.86 13.34
C ALA A 41 12.89 -2.11 14.06
N THR A 42 12.97 -2.01 15.40
CA THR A 42 11.98 -1.27 16.21
C THR A 42 11.95 0.22 15.87
N ARG A 43 13.12 0.86 15.68
CA ARG A 43 13.19 2.28 15.30
C ARG A 43 12.64 2.52 13.90
N ILE A 44 12.95 1.64 12.95
CA ILE A 44 12.44 1.69 11.57
C ILE A 44 10.92 1.55 11.60
N HIS A 45 10.40 0.50 12.24
CA HIS A 45 8.96 0.28 12.38
C HIS A 45 8.26 1.49 12.98
N LYS A 46 8.78 2.02 14.10
CA LYS A 46 8.21 3.22 14.73
C LYS A 46 8.18 4.40 13.77
N THR A 47 9.27 4.65 13.03
CA THR A 47 9.35 5.77 12.09
C THR A 47 8.33 5.63 10.95
N ILE A 48 8.17 4.41 10.43
CA ILE A 48 7.19 4.10 9.38
C ILE A 48 5.78 4.39 9.88
N VAL A 49 5.42 3.90 11.07
CA VAL A 49 4.07 4.05 11.64
C VAL A 49 3.78 5.48 12.07
N THR A 50 4.72 6.17 12.72
CA THR A 50 4.44 7.49 13.32
C THR A 50 4.57 8.65 12.33
N SER A 51 5.33 8.50 11.24
CA SER A 51 5.63 9.61 10.34
C SER A 51 5.25 9.31 8.89
N LEU A 52 5.74 8.20 8.34
CA LEU A 52 5.59 7.92 6.91
C LEU A 52 4.15 7.57 6.55
N LEU A 53 3.54 6.65 7.30
CA LEU A 53 2.19 6.16 7.03
C LEU A 53 1.12 7.28 7.09
N PRO A 54 1.07 8.15 8.12
CA PRO A 54 0.12 9.25 8.16
C PRO A 54 0.28 10.22 6.98
N GLN A 55 1.51 10.48 6.53
CA GLN A 55 1.78 11.35 5.39
C GLN A 55 1.29 10.74 4.07
N LEU A 56 1.62 9.46 3.83
CA LEU A 56 1.13 8.74 2.64
C LEU A 56 -0.40 8.64 2.65
N HIS A 57 -0.98 8.33 3.81
CA HIS A 57 -2.43 8.28 3.98
C HIS A 57 -3.05 9.61 3.58
N ASN A 58 -2.54 10.72 4.11
CA ASN A 58 -3.05 12.04 3.79
C ASN A 58 -2.95 12.33 2.29
N ILE A 59 -1.81 12.06 1.64
CA ILE A 59 -1.63 12.30 0.19
C ILE A 59 -2.66 11.51 -0.64
N VAL A 60 -2.96 10.27 -0.25
CA VAL A 60 -3.91 9.41 -0.95
C VAL A 60 -5.35 9.81 -0.66
N THR A 61 -5.71 10.02 0.61
CA THR A 61 -7.11 10.29 1.02
C THR A 61 -7.53 11.74 0.85
N GLN A 62 -6.58 12.68 0.73
CA GLN A 62 -6.88 14.09 0.56
C GLN A 62 -7.84 14.31 -0.62
N ARG A 63 -8.81 15.21 -0.40
CA ARG A 63 -9.81 15.56 -1.39
C ARG A 63 -9.12 16.25 -2.56
N ALA A 64 -9.44 15.84 -3.78
CA ALA A 64 -8.88 16.47 -4.97
C ALA A 64 -9.46 17.89 -5.10
N LYS A 65 -8.66 18.87 -5.51
CA LYS A 65 -9.06 20.30 -5.60
C LYS A 65 -10.39 20.53 -6.35
N ARG A 66 -10.69 19.68 -7.32
CA ARG A 66 -11.97 19.67 -8.07
C ARG A 66 -13.23 19.47 -7.23
N GLU A 67 -13.13 18.92 -6.02
CA GLU A 67 -14.26 18.79 -5.11
C GLU A 67 -14.60 20.10 -4.40
N ASP A 68 -13.61 20.98 -4.23
CA ASP A 68 -13.75 22.28 -3.57
C ASP A 68 -13.94 23.43 -4.59
N GLU A 69 -13.55 23.22 -5.85
CA GLU A 69 -13.74 24.19 -6.93
C GLU A 69 -15.19 24.23 -7.43
N HIS A 70 -15.79 25.42 -7.46
CA HIS A 70 -17.08 25.63 -8.11
C HIS A 70 -17.02 25.21 -9.59
N LYS A 71 -18.11 24.63 -10.12
CA LYS A 71 -18.20 24.12 -11.51
C LYS A 71 -17.68 25.07 -12.62
N LEU A 72 -17.65 26.38 -12.37
CA LEU A 72 -17.19 27.42 -13.30
C LEU A 72 -15.69 27.76 -13.21
N VAL A 73 -15.02 27.40 -12.12
CA VAL A 73 -13.58 27.61 -11.89
C VAL A 73 -12.87 26.25 -11.90
N LYS A 74 -13.16 25.42 -12.92
CA LYS A 74 -12.42 24.16 -13.06
C LYS A 74 -10.98 24.49 -13.38
N SER A 75 -10.06 24.08 -12.52
CA SER A 75 -8.65 23.96 -12.88
C SER A 75 -8.51 23.10 -14.15
N LYS A 76 -7.50 23.38 -14.96
CA LYS A 76 -7.37 22.83 -16.31
C LYS A 76 -7.03 21.32 -16.32
N TYR A 77 -6.50 20.78 -15.22
CA TYR A 77 -5.99 19.39 -15.12
C TYR A 77 -6.15 18.74 -13.72
N PRO A 78 -7.35 18.63 -13.14
CA PRO A 78 -7.54 18.02 -11.82
C PRO A 78 -7.46 16.49 -11.84
N GLU A 79 -7.60 15.86 -13.02
CA GLU A 79 -7.38 14.42 -13.21
C GLU A 79 -5.93 14.00 -13.05
N ASP A 80 -4.96 14.84 -13.43
CA ASP A 80 -3.53 14.52 -13.35
C ASP A 80 -3.09 14.24 -11.91
N GLU A 81 -3.60 15.02 -10.94
CA GLU A 81 -3.33 14.78 -9.53
C GLU A 81 -3.86 13.43 -9.05
N GLU A 82 -4.96 12.94 -9.62
CA GLU A 82 -5.52 11.64 -9.22
C GLU A 82 -4.82 10.48 -9.88
N ILE A 83 -4.44 10.61 -11.16
CA ILE A 83 -3.65 9.61 -11.87
C ILE A 83 -2.36 9.33 -11.08
N LEU A 84 -1.71 10.36 -10.54
CA LEU A 84 -0.51 10.21 -9.71
C LEU A 84 -0.77 9.61 -8.33
N ARG A 85 -1.96 9.80 -7.73
CA ARG A 85 -2.31 9.24 -6.41
C ARG A 85 -2.58 7.73 -6.45
N VAL A 86 -2.99 7.19 -7.60
CA VAL A 86 -3.26 5.77 -7.78
C VAL A 86 -2.02 4.88 -7.53
N PRO A 87 -0.86 5.07 -8.18
CA PRO A 87 0.33 4.26 -7.91
C PRO A 87 0.85 4.46 -6.49
N ILE A 88 0.66 5.64 -5.89
CA ILE A 88 1.00 5.90 -4.49
C ILE A 88 0.13 5.06 -3.55
N ALA A 89 -1.19 4.99 -3.80
CA ALA A 89 -2.10 4.15 -3.03
C ALA A 89 -1.71 2.67 -3.11
N LEU A 90 -1.32 2.19 -4.29
CA LEU A 90 -0.85 0.82 -4.48
C LEU A 90 0.46 0.56 -3.72
N ALA A 91 1.44 1.46 -3.81
CA ALA A 91 2.70 1.35 -3.06
C ALA A 91 2.46 1.34 -1.55
N MET A 92 1.50 2.14 -1.07
CA MET A 92 1.10 2.17 0.33
C MET A 92 0.50 0.84 0.79
N ILE A 93 -0.35 0.21 -0.01
CA ILE A 93 -0.89 -1.13 0.28
C ILE A 93 0.24 -2.16 0.36
N LYS A 94 1.17 -2.14 -0.60
CA LYS A 94 2.33 -3.05 -0.59
C LYS A 94 3.19 -2.85 0.65
N LEU A 95 3.36 -1.61 1.12
CA LEU A 95 4.06 -1.33 2.38
C LEU A 95 3.28 -1.90 3.57
N LEU A 96 1.96 -1.68 3.63
CA LEU A 96 1.10 -2.17 4.72
C LEU A 96 1.05 -3.70 4.79
N GLN A 97 1.15 -4.41 3.66
CA GLN A 97 1.22 -5.87 3.61
C GLN A 97 2.49 -6.43 4.26
N ASN A 98 3.57 -5.64 4.33
CA ASN A 98 4.84 -6.01 4.96
C ASN A 98 4.92 -5.61 6.45
N LEU A 99 3.85 -5.02 7.00
CA LEU A 99 3.75 -4.52 8.37
C LEU A 99 2.77 -5.40 9.19
N PRO A 100 2.85 -5.37 10.52
CA PRO A 100 1.95 -6.16 11.37
C PRO A 100 0.47 -5.79 11.18
N ALA A 101 -0.41 -6.78 11.32
CA ALA A 101 -1.84 -6.72 10.98
C ALA A 101 -2.59 -5.54 11.60
N GLU A 102 -2.28 -5.16 12.84
CA GLU A 102 -2.94 -4.04 13.52
C GLU A 102 -2.81 -2.70 12.78
N THR A 103 -1.67 -2.45 12.13
CA THR A 103 -1.46 -1.20 11.37
C THR A 103 -2.19 -1.25 10.03
N LEU A 104 -2.22 -2.43 9.40
CA LEU A 104 -2.91 -2.65 8.13
C LEU A 104 -4.43 -2.45 8.27
N GLU A 105 -5.05 -3.06 9.28
CA GLU A 105 -6.50 -3.02 9.52
C GLU A 105 -7.02 -1.59 9.74
N ASN A 106 -6.25 -0.76 10.44
CA ASN A 106 -6.64 0.62 10.70
C ASN A 106 -6.59 1.51 9.45
N MET A 107 -5.70 1.22 8.50
CA MET A 107 -5.47 2.08 7.33
C MET A 107 -6.21 1.61 6.07
N LEU A 108 -6.55 0.32 5.99
CA LEU A 108 -7.26 -0.30 4.87
C LEU A 108 -8.57 0.40 4.50
N PRO A 109 -9.49 0.71 5.43
CA PRO A 109 -10.80 1.26 5.07
C PRO A 109 -10.69 2.57 4.29
N GLY A 110 -9.80 3.47 4.72
CA GLY A 110 -9.62 4.76 4.06
C GLY A 110 -9.01 4.65 2.67
N ILE A 111 -8.02 3.76 2.50
CA ILE A 111 -7.35 3.56 1.21
C ILE A 111 -8.29 2.87 0.23
N LEU A 112 -8.97 1.80 0.65
CA LEU A 112 -9.92 1.07 -0.20
C LEU A 112 -11.06 1.99 -0.66
N LEU A 113 -11.61 2.80 0.24
CA LEU A 113 -12.65 3.75 -0.12
C LEU A 113 -12.18 4.73 -1.20
N LYS A 114 -10.92 5.17 -1.11
CA LYS A 114 -10.34 6.08 -2.09
C LYS A 114 -10.10 5.39 -3.45
N ILE A 115 -9.61 4.15 -3.47
CA ILE A 115 -9.42 3.36 -4.70
C ILE A 115 -10.77 3.10 -5.37
N CYS A 116 -11.80 2.73 -4.62
CA CYS A 116 -13.16 2.64 -5.15
C CYS A 116 -13.63 3.99 -5.72
N GLY A 117 -13.22 5.11 -5.11
CA GLY A 117 -13.41 6.46 -5.65
C GLY A 117 -12.73 6.69 -6.99
N PHE A 118 -11.47 6.27 -7.15
CA PHE A 118 -10.73 6.35 -8.41
C PHE A 118 -11.39 5.51 -9.51
N LEU A 119 -11.81 4.28 -9.20
CA LEU A 119 -12.52 3.39 -10.12
C LEU A 119 -13.89 3.95 -10.57
N ARG A 120 -14.54 4.74 -9.70
CA ARG A 120 -15.81 5.42 -10.02
C ARG A 120 -15.62 6.72 -10.82
N SER A 121 -14.39 7.20 -11.01
CA SER A 121 -14.11 8.46 -11.71
C SER A 121 -14.65 8.46 -13.14
N ARG A 122 -15.10 9.64 -13.62
CA ARG A 122 -15.50 9.82 -15.03
C ARG A 122 -14.29 9.82 -15.97
N SER A 123 -13.10 10.17 -15.47
CA SER A 123 -11.87 10.15 -16.25
C SER A 123 -11.50 8.70 -16.61
N ARG A 124 -11.27 8.44 -17.90
CA ARG A 124 -10.84 7.12 -18.38
C ARG A 124 -9.45 6.80 -17.88
N ASP A 125 -8.56 7.79 -17.89
CA ASP A 125 -7.15 7.60 -17.54
C ASP A 125 -7.00 7.24 -16.06
N VAL A 126 -7.71 7.94 -15.16
CA VAL A 126 -7.76 7.61 -13.72
C VAL A 126 -8.23 6.17 -13.50
N ARG A 127 -9.24 5.71 -14.24
CA ARG A 127 -9.75 4.34 -14.11
C ARG A 127 -8.83 3.28 -14.70
N THR A 128 -8.10 3.60 -15.77
CA THR A 128 -7.17 2.65 -16.41
C THR A 128 -5.87 2.49 -15.61
N THR A 129 -5.47 3.51 -14.86
CA THR A 129 -4.31 3.44 -13.96
C THR A 129 -4.62 2.69 -12.66
N ALA A 130 -5.88 2.66 -12.22
CA ALA A 130 -6.33 2.07 -10.94
C ALA A 130 -6.63 0.58 -11.04
#